data_AF-A0A8J4SXS3-F1
#
_entry.id   AF-A0A8J4SXS3-F1
#
_cell.length_a   1.000
_cell.length_b   1.000
_cell.length_c   1.000
_cell.angle_alpha   90.00
_cell.angle_beta   90.00
_cell.angle_gamma   90.00
#
_symmetry.space_group_name_H-M   'P 1'
#
loop_
_entity.id
_entity.type
_entity.pdbx_description
1 polymer ?
#
loop_
_entity_poly.entity_id
_entity_poly.type
_entity_poly.pdbx_seq_one_letter_code
_entity_poly.pdbx_strand_id
1 'polypeptide(L)'
;MGELFMQNQYRNPEGNPYLWDVTLLEAVRAEPNLTLFMNTDVREVEADGEKNARIIRSVKGWMMGSEREITFESEMFLDCTGDGLIGFLAGAAYRIGREARHEFGEEWAPDAADDITLGSTMLFYTKDTGKPRVIRSGDSGCHYWWIEWGGELDTVHENEQIRDELWSVIYGIWDYIKNSGKFQAENMTLEWIVQCLEAILVMYLSLFVRMKQ
;
A
#
# COMPACT_ATOMS: atom_id res chain seq x y z
N MET A 1 10.89 -5.75 -13.06
CA MET A 1 9.72 -6.52 -12.56
C MET A 1 9.85 -8.02 -12.77
N GLY A 2 10.25 -8.53 -13.96
CA GLY A 2 10.27 -9.97 -14.22
C GLY A 2 11.12 -10.84 -13.28
N GLU A 3 12.32 -10.39 -12.90
CA GLU A 3 13.24 -11.17 -12.05
C GLU A 3 12.68 -11.46 -10.65
N LEU A 4 12.17 -10.44 -9.95
CA LEU A 4 11.59 -10.62 -8.62
C LEU A 4 10.34 -11.51 -8.66
N PHE A 5 9.50 -11.39 -9.69
CA PHE A 5 8.35 -12.27 -9.85
C PHE A 5 8.76 -13.72 -10.14
N MET A 6 9.78 -13.95 -10.97
CA MET A 6 10.32 -15.29 -11.20
C MET A 6 10.91 -15.89 -9.92
N GLN A 7 11.66 -15.08 -9.15
CA GLN A 7 12.22 -15.51 -7.87
C GLN A 7 11.12 -15.84 -6.86
N ASN A 8 10.06 -15.02 -6.80
CA ASN A 8 8.88 -15.29 -6.00
C ASN A 8 8.22 -16.61 -6.45
N GLN A 9 7.90 -16.79 -7.73
CA GLN A 9 7.32 -18.05 -8.23
C GLN A 9 8.17 -19.28 -7.87
N TYR A 10 9.50 -19.17 -7.94
CA TYR A 10 10.42 -20.26 -7.60
C TYR A 10 10.40 -20.60 -6.10
N ARG A 11 10.39 -19.59 -5.22
CA ARG A 11 10.48 -19.77 -3.75
C ARG A 11 9.13 -19.88 -3.05
N ASN A 12 8.09 -19.38 -3.69
CA ASN A 12 6.74 -19.24 -3.19
C ASN A 12 5.76 -19.98 -4.12
N PRO A 13 5.89 -21.30 -4.27
CA PRO A 13 5.08 -22.09 -5.20
C PRO A 13 3.57 -22.01 -4.89
N GLU A 14 3.23 -21.78 -3.62
CA GLU A 14 1.85 -21.70 -3.15
C GLU A 14 1.24 -20.30 -3.28
N GLY A 15 2.03 -19.28 -3.61
CA GLY A 15 1.55 -17.89 -3.71
C GLY A 15 1.10 -17.34 -2.35
N ASN A 16 1.94 -17.49 -1.33
CA ASN A 16 1.77 -16.90 -0.01
C ASN A 16 2.27 -15.44 0.00
N PRO A 17 1.44 -14.44 0.34
CA PRO A 17 1.84 -13.03 0.33
C PRO A 17 3.02 -12.72 1.26
N TYR A 18 3.14 -13.38 2.41
CA TYR A 18 4.26 -13.15 3.33
C TYR A 18 5.63 -13.53 2.73
N LEU A 19 5.68 -14.50 1.82
CA LEU A 19 6.93 -14.90 1.15
C LEU A 19 7.34 -13.91 0.06
N TRP A 20 6.37 -13.17 -0.50
CA TRP A 20 6.67 -12.06 -1.39
C TRP A 20 7.41 -10.94 -0.65
N ASP A 21 6.95 -10.62 0.57
CA ASP A 21 7.56 -9.62 1.42
C ASP A 21 9.03 -9.95 1.76
N VAL A 22 9.30 -11.22 2.05
CA VAL A 22 10.68 -11.70 2.28
C VAL A 22 11.54 -11.56 1.03
N THR A 23 10.99 -11.87 -0.15
CA THR A 23 11.71 -11.73 -1.43
C THR A 23 12.11 -10.28 -1.68
N LEU A 24 11.19 -9.34 -1.42
CA LEU A 24 11.46 -7.90 -1.54
C LEU A 24 12.48 -7.42 -0.51
N LEU A 25 12.34 -7.82 0.75
CA LEU A 25 13.28 -7.45 1.82
C LEU A 25 14.70 -7.95 1.53
N GLU A 26 14.85 -9.17 1.05
CA GLU A 26 16.14 -9.73 0.67
C GLU A 26 16.76 -8.98 -0.52
N ALA A 27 15.96 -8.62 -1.53
CA ALA A 27 16.42 -7.82 -2.66
C ALA A 27 16.93 -6.43 -2.20
N VAL A 28 16.20 -5.76 -1.31
CA VAL A 28 16.61 -4.47 -0.73
C VAL A 28 17.90 -4.63 0.08
N ARG A 29 18.02 -5.69 0.89
CA ARG A 29 19.23 -5.96 1.69
C ARG A 29 20.45 -6.35 0.86
N ALA A 30 20.24 -6.89 -0.34
CA ALA A 30 21.31 -7.28 -1.24
C ALA A 30 21.93 -6.09 -1.98
N GLU A 31 21.22 -4.96 -2.10
CA GLU A 31 21.71 -3.76 -2.78
C GLU A 31 22.65 -2.95 -1.87
N PRO A 32 23.97 -2.87 -2.18
CA PRO A 32 24.96 -2.23 -1.31
C PRO A 32 24.75 -0.73 -1.13
N ASN A 33 24.08 -0.07 -2.07
CA ASN A 33 23.83 1.38 -2.01
C ASN A 33 22.54 1.74 -1.26
N LEU A 34 21.79 0.75 -0.76
CA LEU A 34 20.59 0.95 0.04
C LEU A 34 20.90 0.78 1.52
N THR A 35 20.41 1.71 2.33
CA THR A 35 20.41 1.59 3.79
C THR A 35 18.95 1.58 4.25
N LEU A 36 18.55 0.48 4.86
CA LEU A 36 17.16 0.25 5.25
C LEU A 36 16.93 0.57 6.72
N PHE A 37 15.96 1.45 7.00
CA PHE A 37 15.50 1.81 8.34
C PHE A 37 14.08 1.28 8.56
N MET A 38 13.97 0.11 9.20
CA MET A 38 12.66 -0.47 9.57
C MET A 38 12.14 0.15 10.86
N ASN A 39 10.83 0.02 11.13
CA ASN A 39 10.19 0.48 12.37
C ASN A 39 10.48 1.96 12.71
N THR A 40 10.65 2.78 11.68
CA THR A 40 10.96 4.21 11.81
C THR A 40 9.78 4.99 11.25
N ASP A 41 8.98 5.58 12.14
CA ASP A 41 7.76 6.30 11.81
C ASP A 41 8.06 7.79 11.62
N VAL A 42 7.80 8.34 10.44
CA VAL A 42 8.11 9.74 10.14
C VAL A 42 7.04 10.66 10.69
N ARG A 43 7.43 11.72 11.40
CA ARG A 43 6.51 12.62 12.09
C ARG A 43 6.71 14.10 11.76
N GLU A 44 7.92 14.48 11.38
CA GLU A 44 8.26 15.88 11.13
C GLU A 44 9.05 16.03 9.83
N VAL A 45 8.79 17.14 9.14
CA VAL A 45 9.53 17.55 7.95
C VAL A 45 9.87 19.03 8.07
N GLU A 46 11.15 19.36 7.94
CA GLU A 46 11.62 20.74 7.88
C GLU A 46 11.80 21.13 6.40
N ALA A 47 11.06 22.16 5.96
CA ALA A 47 11.12 22.65 4.59
C ALA A 47 11.12 24.18 4.54
N ASP A 48 12.07 24.74 3.78
CA ASP A 48 12.29 26.18 3.63
C ASP A 48 11.92 26.66 2.23
N GLY A 49 11.77 27.98 2.06
CA GLY A 49 11.57 28.62 0.76
C GLY A 49 10.17 29.19 0.60
N GLU A 50 9.91 29.76 -0.58
CA GLU A 50 8.59 30.30 -0.91
C GLU A 50 7.58 29.16 -1.09
N LYS A 51 6.28 29.47 -0.89
CA LYS A 51 5.19 28.48 -0.91
C LYS A 51 5.22 27.53 -2.12
N ASN A 52 5.61 28.01 -3.29
CA ASN A 52 5.62 27.23 -4.54
C ASN A 52 7.02 26.71 -4.94
N ALA A 53 8.03 26.87 -4.08
CA ALA A 53 9.42 26.50 -4.34
C ALA A 53 10.11 26.01 -3.06
N ARG A 54 9.38 25.26 -2.23
CA ARG A 54 9.92 24.74 -0.96
C ARG A 54 10.94 23.64 -1.19
N ILE A 55 11.98 23.63 -0.37
CA ILE A 55 13.05 22.65 -0.36
C ILE A 55 13.04 21.96 1.00
N ILE A 56 12.87 20.64 1.00
CA ILE A 56 12.97 19.83 2.21
C ILE A 56 14.44 19.80 2.66
N ARG A 57 14.69 20.17 3.92
CA ARG A 57 16.01 20.11 4.56
C ARG A 57 16.23 18.81 5.28
N SER A 58 15.26 18.43 6.09
CA SER A 58 15.34 17.25 6.91
C SER A 58 13.98 16.60 7.11
N VAL A 59 14.01 15.29 7.34
CA VAL A 59 12.85 14.49 7.74
C VAL A 59 13.20 13.78 9.03
N LYS A 60 12.33 13.84 10.06
CA LYS A 60 12.58 13.18 11.34
C LYS A 60 11.62 12.02 11.55
N GLY A 61 12.21 10.87 11.83
CA GLY A 61 11.50 9.65 12.17
C GLY A 61 11.78 9.17 13.58
N TRP A 62 10.78 8.57 14.20
CA TRP A 62 10.83 7.95 15.52
C TRP A 62 10.93 6.43 15.38
N MET A 63 12.05 5.86 15.85
CA MET A 63 12.26 4.41 15.86
C MET A 63 11.73 3.81 17.17
N MET A 64 10.52 3.23 17.11
CA MET A 64 9.78 2.75 18.28
C MET A 64 10.57 1.76 19.14
N GLY A 65 11.24 0.78 18.54
CA GLY A 65 11.90 -0.30 19.28
C GLY A 65 13.13 0.14 20.09
N SER A 66 13.75 1.27 19.73
CA SER A 66 14.92 1.81 20.44
C SER A 66 14.69 3.19 21.06
N GLU A 67 13.48 3.74 20.91
CA GLU A 67 13.11 5.10 21.34
C GLU A 67 14.10 6.17 20.86
N ARG A 68 14.48 6.07 19.58
CA ARG A 68 15.44 6.99 18.96
C ARG A 68 14.75 7.86 17.96
N GLU A 69 15.01 9.15 18.04
CA GLU A 69 14.75 10.06 16.93
C GLU A 69 15.91 10.01 15.93
N ILE A 70 15.58 9.92 14.65
CA ILE A 70 16.52 9.86 13.55
C ILE A 70 16.18 10.98 12.58
N THR A 71 17.16 11.85 12.33
CA THR A 71 17.05 12.91 11.33
C THR A 71 17.72 12.48 10.03
N PHE A 72 16.98 12.55 8.93
CA PHE A 72 17.44 12.25 7.59
C PHE A 72 17.64 13.55 6.81
N GLU A 73 18.85 13.75 6.31
CA GLU A 73 19.21 14.88 5.44
C GLU A 73 19.62 14.36 4.07
N SER A 74 19.06 14.96 3.02
CA SER A 74 19.28 14.58 1.63
C SER A 74 18.98 15.76 0.70
N GLU A 75 19.59 15.77 -0.49
CA GLU A 75 19.24 16.74 -1.54
C GLU A 75 17.90 16.42 -2.19
N MET A 76 17.46 15.16 -2.12
CA MET A 76 16.22 14.67 -2.71
C MET A 76 15.54 13.68 -1.78
N PHE A 77 14.22 13.77 -1.70
CA PHE A 77 13.35 12.86 -0.98
C PHE A 77 12.32 12.29 -1.95
N LEU A 78 12.08 10.98 -1.86
CA LEU A 78 11.02 10.29 -2.59
C LEU A 78 9.95 9.91 -1.57
N ASP A 79 8.77 10.52 -1.69
CA ASP A 79 7.64 10.18 -0.83
C ASP A 79 6.97 8.91 -1.35
N CYS A 80 7.00 7.87 -0.53
CA CYS A 80 6.40 6.57 -0.80
C CYS A 80 5.57 6.12 0.41
N THR A 81 4.98 7.04 1.18
CA THR A 81 4.10 6.69 2.32
C THR A 81 2.72 6.22 1.87
N GLY A 82 2.37 6.45 0.60
CA GLY A 82 1.05 6.15 0.03
C GLY A 82 0.13 7.35 0.18
N ASP A 83 -0.15 7.75 1.41
CA ASP A 83 -0.99 8.91 1.74
C ASP A 83 -0.38 10.29 1.45
N GLY A 84 0.89 10.35 1.04
CA GLY A 84 1.59 11.61 0.75
C GLY A 84 1.96 12.44 1.98
N LEU A 85 2.12 11.80 3.15
CA LEU A 85 2.44 12.44 4.42
C LEU A 85 3.65 13.38 4.35
N ILE A 86 4.73 12.98 3.68
CA ILE A 86 5.95 13.81 3.61
C ILE A 86 5.67 15.06 2.78
N GLY A 87 4.98 14.90 1.65
CA GLY A 87 4.54 16.03 0.81
C GLY A 87 3.64 17.00 1.58
N PHE A 88 2.67 16.47 2.33
CA PHE A 88 1.76 17.27 3.15
C PHE A 88 2.51 18.04 4.26
N LEU A 89 3.41 17.39 5.00
CA LEU A 89 4.23 18.04 6.04
C LEU A 89 5.21 19.06 5.43
N ALA A 90 5.75 18.77 4.25
CA ALA A 90 6.50 19.72 3.43
C ALA A 90 5.62 20.81 2.81
N GLY A 91 4.31 20.84 3.11
CA GLY A 91 3.30 21.81 2.66
C GLY A 91 3.22 21.97 1.15
N ALA A 92 3.37 20.86 0.44
CA ALA A 92 2.96 20.77 -0.94
C ALA A 92 1.47 21.13 -1.06
N ALA A 93 1.09 21.73 -2.18
CA ALA A 93 -0.32 21.89 -2.52
C ALA A 93 -0.90 20.51 -2.83
N TYR A 94 -2.11 20.23 -2.32
CA TYR A 94 -2.84 19.01 -2.57
C TYR A 94 -4.31 19.33 -2.85
N ARG A 95 -5.01 18.35 -3.41
CA ARG A 95 -6.44 18.36 -3.70
C ARG A 95 -7.01 17.03 -3.23
N ILE A 96 -8.26 17.06 -2.79
CA ILE A 96 -9.05 15.85 -2.51
C ILE A 96 -10.19 15.81 -3.52
N GLY A 97 -10.54 14.60 -3.95
CA GLY A 97 -11.64 14.37 -4.88
C GLY A 97 -11.32 14.74 -6.32
N ARG A 98 -12.36 15.04 -7.10
CA ARG A 98 -12.29 15.22 -8.55
C ARG A 98 -12.42 16.68 -8.94
N GLU A 99 -11.55 17.14 -9.84
CA GLU A 99 -11.70 18.45 -10.50
C GLU A 99 -12.97 18.58 -11.33
N ALA A 100 -13.43 19.82 -11.48
CA ALA A 100 -14.45 20.14 -12.45
C ALA A 100 -13.88 20.15 -13.87
N ARG A 101 -14.64 19.64 -14.83
CA ARG A 101 -14.31 19.60 -16.26
C ARG A 101 -13.79 20.93 -16.81
N HIS A 102 -14.34 22.05 -16.36
CA HIS A 102 -14.00 23.38 -16.87
C HIS A 102 -12.65 23.91 -16.36
N GLU A 103 -12.06 23.31 -15.32
CA GLU A 103 -10.81 23.78 -14.73
C GLU A 103 -9.60 23.45 -15.63
N PHE A 104 -9.59 22.24 -16.18
CA PHE A 104 -8.51 21.74 -17.04
C PHE A 104 -8.97 21.31 -18.44
N GLY A 105 -10.27 21.36 -18.72
CA GLY A 105 -10.84 20.97 -20.02
C GLY A 105 -10.96 19.46 -20.22
N GLU A 106 -11.11 18.69 -19.15
CA GLU A 106 -11.13 17.22 -19.20
C GLU A 106 -12.53 16.65 -19.47
N GLU A 107 -12.72 16.01 -20.63
CA GLU A 107 -14.03 15.51 -21.09
C GLU A 107 -14.71 14.54 -20.10
N TRP A 108 -13.93 13.70 -19.42
CA TRP A 108 -14.46 12.67 -18.51
C TRP A 108 -14.59 13.14 -17.05
N ALA A 109 -14.10 14.34 -16.73
CA ALA A 109 -14.26 14.92 -15.41
C ALA A 109 -15.73 15.34 -15.16
N PRO A 110 -16.16 15.38 -13.88
CA PRO A 110 -17.51 15.83 -13.52
C PRO A 110 -17.71 17.33 -13.86
N ASP A 111 -18.97 17.75 -14.07
CA ASP A 111 -19.25 19.16 -14.42
C ASP A 111 -18.89 20.13 -13.29
N ALA A 112 -19.03 19.68 -12.03
CA ALA A 112 -18.64 20.39 -10.82
C ALA A 112 -17.64 19.54 -10.02
N ALA A 113 -16.74 20.20 -9.29
CA ALA A 113 -15.81 19.52 -8.40
C ALA A 113 -16.57 18.88 -7.23
N ASP A 114 -16.08 17.74 -6.77
CA ASP A 114 -16.61 17.02 -5.61
C ASP A 114 -15.47 16.36 -4.83
N ASP A 115 -15.79 15.93 -3.61
CA ASP A 115 -14.84 15.29 -2.69
C ASP A 115 -14.79 13.76 -2.87
N ILE A 116 -15.34 13.22 -3.96
CA ILE A 116 -15.41 11.78 -4.18
C ILE A 116 -14.04 11.26 -4.61
N THR A 117 -13.53 10.30 -3.85
CA THR A 117 -12.25 9.63 -4.08
C THR A 117 -12.47 8.18 -4.51
N LEU A 118 -11.38 7.50 -4.89
CA LEU A 118 -11.40 6.05 -5.00
C LEU A 118 -11.57 5.43 -3.60
N GLY A 119 -12.33 4.33 -3.50
CA GLY A 119 -12.56 3.66 -2.24
C GLY A 119 -11.27 3.04 -1.68
N SER A 120 -11.26 2.76 -0.38
CA SER A 120 -10.21 1.90 0.17
C SER A 120 -10.37 0.50 -0.37
N THR A 121 -9.25 -0.09 -0.79
CA THR A 121 -9.23 -1.48 -1.25
C THR A 121 -8.86 -2.39 -0.09
N MET A 122 -9.56 -3.51 0.03
CA MET A 122 -9.08 -4.62 0.86
C MET A 122 -8.86 -5.86 0.02
N LEU A 123 -7.63 -6.37 0.11
CA LEU A 123 -7.20 -7.59 -0.54
C LEU A 123 -7.41 -8.76 0.41
N PHE A 124 -7.95 -9.86 -0.11
CA PHE A 124 -7.97 -11.12 0.61
C PHE A 124 -7.59 -12.30 -0.28
N TYR A 125 -7.01 -13.30 0.36
CA TYR A 125 -6.52 -14.51 -0.31
C TYR A 125 -7.09 -15.75 0.37
N THR A 126 -7.60 -16.65 -0.46
CA THR A 126 -8.10 -17.95 -0.04
C THR A 126 -7.25 -19.07 -0.65
N LYS A 127 -7.02 -20.12 0.13
CA LYS A 127 -6.21 -21.26 -0.28
C LYS A 127 -6.96 -22.57 -0.07
N ASP A 128 -6.97 -23.43 -1.09
CA ASP A 128 -7.36 -24.83 -0.92
C ASP A 128 -6.20 -25.62 -0.31
N THR A 129 -6.38 -26.11 0.91
CA THR A 129 -5.37 -26.87 1.66
C THR A 129 -5.39 -28.36 1.33
N GLY A 130 -6.38 -28.83 0.57
CA GLY A 130 -6.56 -30.24 0.23
C GLY A 130 -5.79 -30.71 -1.00
N LYS A 131 -5.17 -29.80 -1.77
CA LYS A 131 -4.44 -30.12 -3.01
C LYS A 131 -3.21 -29.24 -3.21
N PRO A 132 -2.09 -29.77 -3.73
CA PRO A 132 -0.95 -28.95 -4.16
C PRO A 132 -1.37 -27.98 -5.27
N ARG A 133 -0.91 -26.73 -5.20
CA ARG A 133 -1.14 -25.74 -6.26
C ARG A 133 -0.36 -26.12 -7.52
N VAL A 134 -1.03 -26.14 -8.68
CA VAL A 134 -0.39 -26.31 -9.98
C VAL A 134 0.05 -24.94 -10.49
N ILE A 135 1.37 -24.71 -10.57
CA ILE A 135 1.95 -23.46 -11.09
C ILE A 135 1.87 -23.47 -12.60
N ARG A 136 1.28 -22.43 -13.19
CA ARG A 136 1.21 -22.21 -14.64
C ARG A 136 2.05 -21.01 -15.03
N SER A 137 2.54 -21.00 -16.27
CA SER A 137 3.38 -19.91 -16.80
C SER A 137 2.69 -18.54 -16.85
N GLY A 138 1.36 -18.48 -16.71
CA GLY A 138 0.59 -17.24 -16.62
C GLY A 138 0.23 -16.80 -15.19
N ASP A 139 0.60 -17.57 -14.16
CA ASP A 139 0.23 -17.25 -12.79
C ASP A 139 1.15 -16.16 -12.23
N SER A 140 0.63 -15.00 -11.85
CA SER A 140 1.44 -13.91 -11.25
C SER A 140 1.81 -14.13 -9.76
N GLY A 141 1.42 -15.27 -9.18
CA GLY A 141 1.59 -15.55 -7.76
C GLY A 141 0.24 -15.79 -7.08
N CYS A 142 -0.08 -14.98 -6.07
CA CYS A 142 -1.28 -15.13 -5.23
C CYS A 142 -2.57 -14.76 -6.00
N HIS A 143 -3.63 -15.56 -5.86
CA HIS A 143 -4.96 -15.21 -6.41
C HIS A 143 -5.69 -14.29 -5.43
N TYR A 144 -5.43 -12.98 -5.56
CA TYR A 144 -6.11 -11.98 -4.74
C TYR A 144 -7.52 -11.73 -5.23
N TRP A 145 -8.43 -11.56 -4.28
CA TRP A 145 -9.70 -10.88 -4.48
C TRP A 145 -9.58 -9.50 -3.86
N TRP A 146 -10.18 -8.49 -4.49
CA TRP A 146 -10.23 -7.14 -3.94
C TRP A 146 -11.67 -6.65 -3.88
N ILE A 147 -11.97 -5.89 -2.83
CA ILE A 147 -13.22 -5.18 -2.64
C ILE A 147 -12.88 -3.74 -2.30
N GLU A 148 -13.63 -2.82 -2.90
CA GLU A 148 -13.46 -1.39 -2.72
C GLU A 148 -14.73 -0.76 -2.13
N TRP A 149 -14.56 0.09 -1.13
CA TRP A 149 -15.64 0.83 -0.49
C TRP A 149 -15.13 2.12 0.16
N GLY A 150 -16.03 3.10 0.37
CA GLY A 150 -15.72 4.32 1.12
C GLY A 150 -15.25 5.51 0.29
N GLY A 151 -15.36 5.47 -1.05
CA GLY A 151 -14.94 6.59 -1.91
C GLY A 151 -15.76 7.88 -1.73
N GLU A 152 -16.94 7.79 -1.12
CA GLU A 152 -17.77 8.95 -0.75
C GLU A 152 -17.51 9.45 0.68
N LEU A 153 -16.59 8.82 1.41
CA LEU A 153 -16.19 9.19 2.76
C LEU A 153 -14.79 9.80 2.76
N ASP A 154 -14.39 10.43 3.86
CA ASP A 154 -13.01 10.89 4.04
C ASP A 154 -12.11 9.68 4.31
N THR A 155 -11.43 9.20 3.26
CA THR A 155 -10.58 7.99 3.33
C THR A 155 -9.38 8.12 4.25
N VAL A 156 -9.02 9.33 4.69
CA VAL A 156 -7.93 9.58 5.64
C VAL A 156 -8.47 9.57 7.07
N HIS A 157 -9.49 10.36 7.36
CA HIS A 157 -10.00 10.54 8.72
C HIS A 157 -10.98 9.44 9.15
N GLU A 158 -11.76 8.90 8.22
CA GLU A 158 -12.76 7.84 8.48
C GLU A 158 -12.21 6.44 8.14
N ASN A 159 -10.89 6.31 7.99
CA ASN A 159 -10.22 5.08 7.57
C ASN A 159 -10.61 3.86 8.42
N GLU A 160 -10.74 4.01 9.75
CA GLU A 160 -11.11 2.90 10.63
C GLU A 160 -12.53 2.39 10.36
N GLN A 161 -13.48 3.29 10.13
CA GLN A 161 -14.86 2.93 9.79
C GLN A 161 -14.91 2.23 8.42
N ILE A 162 -14.18 2.75 7.45
CA ILE A 162 -14.06 2.15 6.11
C ILE A 162 -13.46 0.74 6.19
N ARG A 163 -12.38 0.57 6.95
CA ARG A 163 -11.75 -0.73 7.20
C ARG A 163 -12.72 -1.71 7.85
N ASP A 164 -13.44 -1.29 8.89
CA ASP A 164 -14.32 -2.18 9.65
C ASP A 164 -15.55 -2.62 8.82
N GLU A 165 -16.07 -1.74 7.96
CA GLU A 165 -17.12 -2.10 7.01
C GLU A 165 -16.61 -3.08 5.95
N LEU A 166 -15.45 -2.80 5.35
CA LEU A 166 -14.81 -3.71 4.42
C LEU A 166 -14.55 -5.08 5.07
N TRP A 167 -14.14 -5.14 6.34
CA TRP A 167 -13.93 -6.39 7.06
C TRP A 167 -15.24 -7.15 7.21
N SER A 168 -16.30 -6.44 7.58
CA SER A 168 -17.64 -7.02 7.69
C SER A 168 -18.11 -7.64 6.38
N VAL A 169 -17.86 -6.98 5.25
CA VAL A 169 -18.16 -7.50 3.91
C VAL A 169 -17.34 -8.76 3.60
N ILE A 170 -16.01 -8.74 3.80
CA ILE A 170 -15.15 -9.90 3.52
C ILE A 170 -15.53 -11.10 4.38
N TYR A 171 -15.70 -10.90 5.69
CA TYR A 171 -16.08 -11.99 6.58
C TYR A 171 -17.49 -12.50 6.28
N GLY A 172 -18.43 -11.64 5.88
CA GLY A 172 -19.76 -12.06 5.43
C GLY A 172 -19.72 -12.91 4.15
N ILE A 173 -18.91 -12.51 3.16
CA ILE A 173 -18.71 -13.31 1.94
C ILE A 173 -18.07 -14.65 2.28
N TRP A 174 -17.05 -14.65 3.15
CA TRP A 174 -16.37 -15.87 3.55
C TRP A 174 -17.28 -16.84 4.33
N ASP A 175 -18.06 -16.33 5.27
CA ASP A 175 -19.07 -17.09 6.00
C ASP A 175 -20.06 -17.74 5.03
N TYR A 176 -20.57 -16.97 4.06
CA TYR A 176 -21.46 -17.51 3.04
C TYR A 176 -20.80 -18.63 2.21
N ILE A 177 -19.54 -18.46 1.80
CA ILE A 177 -18.81 -19.49 1.05
C ILE A 177 -18.67 -20.77 1.86
N LYS A 178 -18.29 -20.67 3.14
CA LYS A 178 -18.01 -21.83 4.01
C LYS A 178 -19.28 -22.52 4.53
N ASN A 179 -20.32 -21.75 4.85
CA ASN A 179 -21.44 -22.23 5.66
C ASN A 179 -22.78 -22.31 4.90
N SER A 180 -22.89 -21.78 3.68
CA SER A 180 -24.13 -21.87 2.90
C SER A 180 -24.44 -23.26 2.32
N GLY A 181 -23.46 -24.16 2.29
CA GLY A 181 -23.56 -25.47 1.63
C GLY A 181 -23.65 -25.41 0.10
N LYS A 182 -23.45 -24.24 -0.51
CA LYS A 182 -23.52 -24.05 -1.98
C LYS A 182 -22.18 -24.22 -2.69
N PHE A 183 -21.07 -24.23 -1.96
CA PHE A 183 -19.72 -24.27 -2.50
C PHE A 183 -18.94 -25.43 -1.90
N GLN A 184 -18.06 -26.02 -2.72
CA GLN A 184 -17.09 -27.03 -2.27
C GLN A 184 -15.89 -26.33 -1.63
N ALA A 185 -16.08 -25.86 -0.40
CA ALA A 185 -15.11 -25.03 0.31
C ALA A 185 -14.56 -25.71 1.56
N GLU A 186 -14.72 -27.03 1.73
CA GLU A 186 -14.38 -27.76 2.96
C GLU A 186 -12.92 -27.54 3.35
N ASN A 187 -12.01 -27.65 2.37
CA ASN A 187 -10.57 -27.49 2.55
C ASN A 187 -10.08 -26.05 2.30
N MET A 188 -10.98 -25.12 1.96
CA MET A 188 -10.60 -23.72 1.75
C MET A 188 -10.39 -23.00 3.08
N THR A 189 -9.36 -22.17 3.10
CA THR A 189 -8.94 -21.31 4.22
C THR A 189 -8.86 -19.86 3.77
N LEU A 190 -9.15 -18.93 4.68
CA LEU A 190 -8.94 -17.49 4.50
C LEU A 190 -7.66 -17.13 5.25
N GLU A 191 -6.59 -16.91 4.50
CA GLU A 191 -5.22 -16.89 5.04
C GLU A 191 -4.69 -15.47 5.27
N TRP A 192 -5.23 -14.50 4.52
CA TRP A 192 -4.71 -13.14 4.53
C TRP A 192 -5.80 -12.15 4.15
N ILE A 193 -5.85 -11.06 4.92
CA ILE A 193 -6.70 -9.90 4.68
C ILE A 193 -5.82 -8.68 4.97
N VAL A 194 -5.68 -7.76 4.01
CA VAL A 194 -4.96 -6.50 4.23
C VAL A 194 -5.67 -5.35 3.54
N GLN A 195 -5.75 -4.22 4.23
CA GLN A 195 -6.15 -2.98 3.61
C GLN A 195 -4.99 -2.43 2.76
N CYS A 196 -5.27 -2.12 1.51
CA CYS A 196 -4.41 -1.37 0.63
C CYS A 196 -5.00 0.04 0.57
N LEU A 197 -4.31 1.02 1.16
CA LEU A 197 -4.60 2.41 0.84
C LEU A 197 -4.16 2.61 -0.61
N GLU A 198 -5.01 3.22 -1.43
CA GLU A 198 -4.71 3.47 -2.85
C GLU A 198 -3.68 4.59 -3.01
N ALA A 199 -2.48 4.21 -2.67
CA ALA A 199 -1.24 4.55 -3.31
C ALA A 199 -0.27 3.53 -2.74
N ILE A 200 0.33 2.74 -3.64
CA ILE A 200 1.46 1.86 -3.37
C ILE A 200 1.08 0.41 -2.99
N LEU A 201 0.97 -0.43 -4.02
CA LEU A 201 1.32 -1.86 -3.95
C LEU A 201 2.86 -2.00 -3.87
N VAL A 202 3.45 -1.42 -2.83
CA VAL A 202 4.81 -1.66 -2.32
C VAL A 202 4.60 -1.61 -0.82
N MET A 203 4.92 -2.71 -0.16
CA MET A 203 4.86 -2.84 1.29
C MET A 203 5.28 -1.56 2.00
N TYR A 204 4.71 -1.34 3.20
CA TYR A 204 5.18 -0.45 4.28
C TYR A 204 6.70 -0.52 4.49
N LEU A 205 7.43 0.07 3.57
CA LEU A 205 8.83 0.40 3.60
C LEU A 205 8.81 1.87 3.25
N SER A 206 8.86 2.73 4.27
CA SER A 206 9.34 4.09 4.10
C SER A 206 10.79 3.98 3.63
N LEU A 207 10.96 3.78 2.32
CA LEU A 207 12.22 3.41 1.70
C LEU A 207 13.02 4.71 1.51
N PHE A 208 13.73 5.12 2.55
CA PHE A 208 14.71 6.20 2.45
C PHE A 208 15.94 5.70 1.69
N VAL A 209 15.89 5.80 0.37
CA VAL A 209 17.04 5.54 -0.49
C VAL A 209 18.02 6.71 -0.37
N ARG A 210 19.02 6.58 0.50
CA ARG A 210 20.22 7.42 0.38
C ARG A 210 21.18 6.72 -0.58
N MET A 211 21.14 7.09 -1.86
CA MET A 211 22.21 6.69 -2.79
C MET A 211 23.53 7.30 -2.31
N LYS A 212 24.46 6.48 -1.84
CA LYS A 212 25.85 6.92 -1.68
C LYS A 212 26.41 7.13 -3.08
N GLN A 213 26.86 8.36 -3.37
CA GLN A 213 27.81 8.59 -4.47
C GLN A 213 29.18 8.02 -4.08
#